data_AF-A0A259HQ68-F1
#
_entry.id   AF-A0A259HQ68-F1
#
_cell.length_a   1.000
_cell.length_b   1.000
_cell.length_c   1.000
_cell.angle_alpha   90.00
_cell.angle_beta   90.00
_cell.angle_gamma   90.00
#
_symmetry.space_group_name_H-M   'P 1'
#
loop_
_entity.id
_entity.type
_entity.pdbx_description
1 polymer ?
#
loop_
_entity_poly.entity_id
_entity_poly.type
_entity_poly.pdbx_seq_one_letter_code
_entity_poly.pdbx_strand_id
1 'polypeptide(L)' 'MKAIVALEIEIKELQHVFKMSQNRNKKSYQNIIEELEKGDVASIIVAEEMKKNPPQITD' A
#
# COMPACT_ATOMS: atom_id res chain seq x y z
N MET A 1 9.62 -30.59 32.97
CA MET A 1 9.71 -29.73 31.77
C MET A 1 9.42 -28.30 32.18
N LYS A 2 10.27 -27.32 31.81
CA LYS A 2 9.91 -25.90 31.96
C LYS A 2 8.89 -25.56 30.88
N ALA A 3 7.74 -25.03 31.28
CA ALA A 3 6.56 -24.87 30.40
C ALA A 3 6.59 -23.60 29.55
N ILE A 4 7.49 -22.65 29.84
CA ILE A 4 7.56 -21.35 29.17
C ILE A 4 9.03 -21.02 28.92
N VAL A 5 9.33 -20.58 27.69
CA VAL A 5 10.66 -20.13 27.25
C VAL A 5 10.51 -18.69 26.75
N ALA A 6 11.34 -17.79 27.26
CA ALA A 6 11.36 -16.40 26.83
C ALA A 6 12.23 -16.24 25.57
N LEU A 7 11.83 -15.33 24.68
CA LEU A 7 12.62 -14.88 23.55
C LEU A 7 12.51 -13.36 23.43
N GLU A 8 13.52 -12.77 22.80
CA GLU A 8 13.58 -11.35 22.48
C GLU A 8 13.81 -11.19 20.97
N ILE A 9 13.10 -10.23 20.36
CA ILE A 9 13.26 -9.89 18.95
C ILE A 9 13.70 -8.42 18.87
N GLU A 10 14.96 -8.21 18.49
CA GLU A 10 15.50 -6.89 18.19
C GLU A 10 15.14 -6.50 16.74
N ILE A 11 14.41 -5.40 16.56
CA ILE A 11 14.05 -4.90 15.24
C ILE A 11 15.25 -4.19 14.61
N LYS A 12 15.76 -4.73 13.50
CA LYS A 12 16.87 -4.15 12.74
C LYS A 12 16.42 -3.22 11.62
N GLU A 13 15.33 -3.56 10.95
CA GLU A 13 14.79 -2.80 9.82
C GLU A 13 13.30 -3.09 9.68
N LEU A 14 12.53 -2.08 9.25
CA LEU A 14 11.12 -2.19 8.90
C LEU A 14 10.97 -2.00 7.40
N GLN A 15 10.74 -3.09 6.68
CA GLN A 15 10.46 -3.07 5.24
C GLN A 15 8.95 -3.11 5.02
N HIS A 16 8.45 -2.17 4.20
CA HIS A 16 7.05 -2.13 3.79
C HIS A 16 6.93 -2.41 2.29
N VAL A 17 5.85 -3.09 1.88
CA VAL A 17 5.54 -3.31 0.46
C VAL A 17 4.22 -2.60 0.16
N PHE A 18 4.29 -1.36 -0.33
CA PHE A 18 3.11 -0.62 -0.78
C PHE A 18 2.77 -0.99 -2.23
N LYS A 19 1.76 -1.84 -2.44
CA LYS A 19 1.24 -2.14 -3.78
C LYS A 19 0.17 -1.12 -4.18
N MET A 20 0.61 0.00 -4.76
CA MET A 20 -0.26 1.12 -5.18
C MET A 20 -0.62 1.09 -6.67
N SER A 21 -0.73 -0.09 -7.28
CA SER A 21 -1.07 -0.26 -8.72
C SER A 21 -0.17 0.50 -9.71
N GLN A 22 1.08 0.77 -9.34
CA GLN A 22 2.04 1.57 -10.11
C GLN A 22 2.47 0.92 -11.45
N ASN A 23 2.23 -0.39 -11.63
CA ASN A 23 2.51 -1.14 -12.85
C ASN A 23 1.31 -1.21 -13.82
N ARG A 24 0.46 -0.18 -13.85
CA ARG A 24 -0.71 -0.09 -14.74
C ARG A 24 -0.61 1.14 -15.64
N ASN A 25 -1.27 1.10 -16.79
CA ASN A 25 -1.39 2.25 -17.67
C ASN A 25 -2.19 3.39 -16.99
N LYS A 26 -2.03 4.61 -17.51
CA LYS A 26 -2.60 5.83 -16.90
C LYS A 26 -4.13 5.77 -16.76
N LYS A 27 -4.82 5.20 -17.75
CA LYS A 27 -6.29 5.09 -17.75
C LYS A 27 -6.78 4.17 -16.63
N SER A 28 -6.17 3.01 -16.45
CA SER A 28 -6.51 2.11 -15.34
C SER A 28 -6.18 2.72 -13.99
N TYR A 29 -5.07 3.44 -13.87
CA TYR A 29 -4.72 4.14 -12.63
C TYR A 29 -5.76 5.20 -12.25
N GLN A 30 -6.19 6.03 -13.20
CA GLN A 30 -7.25 7.02 -12.98
C GLN A 30 -8.57 6.36 -12.57
N ASN A 31 -9.00 5.33 -13.28
CA ASN A 31 -10.25 4.61 -12.96
C ASN A 31 -10.22 4.03 -11.53
N ILE A 32 -9.07 3.52 -11.07
CA ILE A 32 -8.94 2.95 -9.73
C ILE A 32 -9.05 4.05 -8.67
N ILE A 33 -8.43 5.21 -8.88
CA ILE A 33 -8.56 6.35 -7.96
C ILE A 33 -10.02 6.82 -7.87
N GLU A 34 -10.68 7.00 -9.02
CA GLU A 34 -12.08 7.44 -9.06
C GLU A 34 -13.02 6.48 -8.32
N GLU A 35 -12.74 5.17 -8.36
CA GLU A 35 -13.56 4.18 -7.66
C GLU A 35 -13.26 4.12 -6.17
N LEU A 36 -11.99 4.27 -5.77
CA LEU A 36 -11.58 4.32 -4.37
C LEU A 36 -12.10 5.57 -3.64
N GLU A 37 -12.21 6.71 -4.34
CA GLU A 37 -12.75 7.95 -3.78
C GLU A 37 -14.24 7.88 -3.44
N LYS A 38 -14.99 6.95 -4.06
CA LYS A 38 -16.41 6.71 -3.74
C LYS A 38 -16.60 5.75 -2.56
N GLY A 39 -15.52 5.14 -2.08
CA GLY A 39 -15.55 4.10 -1.06
C GLY A 39 -15.61 4.63 0.37
N ASP A 40 -15.19 3.77 1.30
CA ASP A 40 -15.07 4.11 2.71
C ASP A 40 -13.84 4.98 3.01
N VAL A 41 -13.71 5.44 4.25
CA VAL A 41 -12.59 6.31 4.68
C VAL A 41 -11.23 5.66 4.39
N ALA A 42 -11.12 4.33 4.53
CA ALA A 42 -9.90 3.61 4.21
C ALA A 42 -9.58 3.68 2.72
N SER A 43 -10.57 3.52 1.84
CA SER A 43 -10.42 3.62 0.39
C SER A 43 -9.98 5.02 -0.05
N ILE A 44 -10.54 6.07 0.56
CA ILE A 44 -10.17 7.46 0.30
C ILE A 44 -8.70 7.71 0.66
N ILE A 45 -8.25 7.24 1.83
CA ILE A 45 -6.84 7.36 2.25
C ILE A 45 -5.91 6.64 1.27
N VAL A 46 -6.30 5.47 0.76
CA VAL A 46 -5.53 4.75 -0.25
C VAL A 46 -5.47 5.54 -1.56
N ALA A 47 -6.57 6.15 -2.00
CA ALA A 47 -6.60 6.99 -3.20
C ALA A 47 -5.66 8.21 -3.07
N GLU A 48 -5.65 8.87 -1.92
CA GLU A 48 -4.74 9.98 -1.64
C GLU A 48 -3.27 9.55 -1.66
N GLU A 49 -2.95 8.39 -1.08
CA GLU A 49 -1.59 7.86 -1.10
C GLU A 49 -1.16 7.42 -2.51
N MET A 50 -2.08 6.84 -3.29
CA MET A 50 -1.85 6.52 -4.69
C MET A 50 -1.48 7.76 -5.51
N LYS A 51 -2.12 8.91 -5.29
CA LYS A 51 -1.84 10.17 -6.01
C LYS A 51 -0.43 10.71 -5.77
N LYS A 52 0.17 10.44 -4.60
CA LYS A 52 1.53 10.90 -4.25
C LYS A 52 2.61 10.19 -5.08
N ASN A 53 2.32 8.98 -5.55
CA ASN A 53 3.25 8.14 -6.29
C ASN A 53 2.62 7.71 -7.63
N PRO A 54 2.68 8.56 -8.66
CA PRO A 54 2.08 8.29 -9.96
C PRO A 54 2.69 7.03 -10.63
N PRO A 55 1.95 6.40 -11.57
CA PRO A 55 2.42 5.18 -12.23
C PRO A 55 3.74 5.45 -12.97
N GLN A 56 4.70 4.53 -12.79
CA GLN A 56 6.06 4.64 -13.32
C GLN A 56 6.13 4.28 -14.82
N ILE A 57 5.06 3.72 -15.37
CA ILE A 57 4.93 3.37 -16.77
C ILE A 57 4.33 4.57 -17.50
N THR A 58 5.16 5.29 -18.24
CA THR A 58 4.72 6.22 -19.29
C THR A 58 4.56 5.44 -20.59
N ASP A 59 3.35 5.47 -21.17
CA ASP A 59 3.10 4.97 -22.53
C ASP A 59 4.10 5.54 -23.56
#